data_AF-A0A3N1NWZ5-F1
#
_entry.id   AF-A0A3N1NWZ5-F1
#
_cell.length_a   1.000
_cell.length_b   1.000
_cell.length_c   1.000
_cell.angle_alpha   90.00
_cell.angle_beta   90.00
_cell.angle_gamma   90.00
#
_symmetry.space_group_name_H-M   'P 1'
#
loop_
_entity.id
_entity.type
_entity.pdbx_description
1 polymer ?
#
loop_
_entity_poly.entity_id
_entity_poly.type
_entity_poly.pdbx_seq_one_letter_code
_entity_poly.pdbx_strand_id
1 'polypeptide(L)'
;MLCARLKVSRSGYYDWLKRQSSQRQQQNQALLVDVRRLFEKAKSRYGSPKIHRALRLEGIRVGAKRVARLMREAGLKARVERVYRRMNKRRAELKVLPNYRLDMPKPSGPNQQWSSDVTYIRFGCRHVFLAVMVTENR
;
A
#
# COMPACT_ATOMS: atom_id res chain seq x y z
N MET A 1 22.10 -24.56 -37.75
CA MET A 1 20.94 -24.11 -38.56
C MET A 1 20.10 -23.00 -37.89
N LEU A 2 20.11 -22.84 -36.56
CA LEU A 2 19.31 -21.80 -35.86
C LEU A 2 19.70 -20.34 -36.21
N CYS A 3 21.00 -20.00 -36.20
CA CYS A 3 21.45 -18.61 -36.43
C CYS A 3 21.11 -18.09 -37.84
N ALA A 4 21.19 -18.94 -38.87
CA ALA A 4 20.82 -18.56 -40.24
C ALA A 4 19.31 -18.29 -40.37
N ARG A 5 18.48 -19.07 -39.67
CA ARG A 5 17.01 -18.89 -39.66
C ARG A 5 16.57 -17.64 -38.90
N LEU A 6 17.32 -17.26 -37.86
CA LEU A 6 17.11 -16.04 -37.07
C LEU A 6 17.84 -14.80 -37.63
N LYS A 7 18.52 -14.92 -38.79
CA LYS A 7 19.33 -13.85 -39.40
C LYS A 7 20.37 -13.22 -38.45
N VAL A 8 21.00 -14.02 -37.59
CA VAL A 8 22.08 -13.59 -36.68
C VAL A 8 23.41 -14.23 -37.08
N SER A 9 24.52 -13.50 -36.95
CA SER A 9 25.84 -14.06 -37.21
C SER A 9 26.21 -15.12 -36.15
N ARG A 10 26.90 -16.19 -36.57
CA ARG A 10 27.36 -17.24 -35.64
C ARG A 10 28.32 -16.67 -34.60
N SER A 11 29.24 -15.79 -35.00
CA SER A 11 30.17 -15.11 -34.09
C SER A 11 29.42 -14.26 -33.06
N GLY A 12 28.46 -13.44 -33.48
CA GLY A 12 27.65 -12.62 -32.58
C GLY A 12 26.83 -13.44 -31.58
N TYR A 13 26.34 -14.60 -31.98
CA TYR A 13 25.64 -15.54 -31.09
C TYR A 13 26.57 -16.11 -30.00
N TYR A 14 27.75 -16.59 -30.38
CA TYR A 14 28.71 -17.14 -29.41
C TYR A 14 29.35 -16.06 -28.53
N ASP A 15 29.56 -14.85 -29.07
CA ASP A 15 30.02 -13.70 -28.29
C ASP A 15 28.97 -13.31 -27.25
N TRP A 16 27.68 -13.27 -27.63
CA TRP A 16 26.60 -13.05 -26.67
C TRP A 16 26.53 -14.16 -25.61
N LEU A 17 26.71 -15.42 -26.02
CA LEU A 17 26.69 -16.57 -25.10
C LEU A 17 27.84 -16.50 -24.08
N LYS A 18 29.02 -16.00 -24.48
CA LYS A 18 30.21 -15.86 -23.65
C LYS A 18 30.30 -14.51 -22.91
N ARG A 19 29.44 -13.54 -23.23
CA ARG A 19 29.46 -12.21 -22.59
C ARG A 19 29.17 -12.35 -21.10
N GLN A 20 30.15 -11.95 -20.30
CA GLN A 20 30.01 -11.83 -18.87
C GLN A 20 28.99 -10.74 -18.51
N SER A 21 28.43 -10.83 -17.31
CA SER A 21 27.48 -9.85 -16.80
C SER A 21 28.04 -8.44 -16.91
N SER A 22 27.31 -7.54 -17.57
CA SER A 22 27.71 -6.13 -17.63
C SER A 22 27.85 -5.52 -16.23
N GLN A 23 28.68 -4.49 -16.08
CA GLN A 23 28.80 -3.75 -14.82
C GLN A 23 27.43 -3.30 -14.28
N ARG A 24 26.51 -2.91 -15.17
CA ARG A 24 25.13 -2.55 -14.82
C ARG A 24 24.33 -3.73 -14.28
N GLN A 25 24.50 -4.93 -14.81
CA GLN A 25 23.88 -6.15 -14.27
C GLN A 25 24.44 -6.49 -12.89
N GLN A 26 25.75 -6.40 -12.70
CA GLN A 26 26.37 -6.63 -11.39
C GLN A 26 25.84 -5.65 -10.34
N GLN A 27 25.78 -4.35 -10.67
CA GLN A 27 25.19 -3.34 -9.80
C GLN A 27 23.70 -3.58 -9.52
N ASN A 28 22.93 -4.04 -10.51
CA ASN A 28 21.53 -4.39 -10.31
C ASN A 28 21.39 -5.60 -9.38
N GLN A 29 22.28 -6.59 -9.50
CA GLN A 29 22.28 -7.77 -8.65
C GLN A 29 22.62 -7.41 -7.20
N ALA A 30 23.64 -6.57 -6.99
CA ALA A 30 23.97 -6.03 -5.67
C ALA A 30 22.80 -5.26 -5.07
N LEU A 31 22.18 -4.35 -5.83
CA LEU A 31 21.02 -3.60 -5.36
C LEU A 31 19.81 -4.52 -5.07
N LEU A 32 19.64 -5.61 -5.83
CA LEU A 32 18.55 -6.54 -5.62
C LEU A 32 18.70 -7.31 -4.29
N VAL A 33 19.93 -7.57 -3.84
CA VAL A 33 20.20 -8.15 -2.51
C VAL A 33 19.65 -7.24 -1.41
N ASP A 34 19.96 -5.95 -1.46
CA ASP A 34 19.45 -4.98 -0.48
C ASP A 34 17.92 -4.85 -0.53
N VAL A 35 17.35 -4.82 -1.75
CA VAL A 35 15.90 -4.79 -1.94
C VAL A 35 15.23 -6.00 -1.31
N ARG A 36 15.77 -7.21 -1.49
CA ARG A 36 15.24 -8.45 -0.88
C ARG A 36 15.33 -8.42 0.63
N ARG A 37 16.50 -8.05 1.17
CA ARG A 37 16.71 -7.90 2.63
C ARG A 37 15.68 -6.97 3.25
N LEU A 38 15.46 -5.79 2.66
CA LEU A 38 14.48 -4.82 3.15
C LEU A 38 13.04 -5.31 2.98
N PHE A 39 12.75 -6.01 1.89
CA PHE A 39 11.43 -6.58 1.64
C PHE A 39 11.06 -7.68 2.64
N GLU A 40 11.99 -8.56 2.95
CA GLU A 40 11.85 -9.63 3.95
C GLU A 40 11.77 -9.05 5.37
N LYS A 41 12.63 -8.08 5.72
CA LYS A 41 12.56 -7.34 6.99
C LYS A 41 11.19 -6.68 7.19
N ALA A 42 10.58 -6.19 6.11
CA ALA A 42 9.24 -5.63 6.12
C ALA A 42 8.11 -6.68 6.15
N LYS A 43 8.43 -7.98 6.19
CA LYS A 43 7.47 -9.10 6.09
C LYS A 43 6.62 -9.00 4.82
N SER A 44 7.26 -8.64 3.71
CA SER A 44 6.63 -8.43 2.39
C SER A 44 5.59 -7.29 2.34
N ARG A 45 5.42 -6.45 3.37
CA ARG A 45 4.41 -5.36 3.37
C ARG A 45 4.81 -4.13 2.56
N TYR A 46 6.09 -4.01 2.22
CA TYR A 46 6.63 -2.82 1.57
C TYR A 46 6.65 -2.99 0.05
N GLY A 47 5.94 -2.10 -0.65
CA GLY A 47 6.08 -1.93 -2.10
C GLY A 47 7.26 -1.05 -2.47
N SER A 48 7.50 -0.89 -3.78
CA SER A 48 8.64 -0.14 -4.31
C SER A 48 8.82 1.28 -3.77
N PRO A 49 7.78 2.08 -3.46
CA PRO A 49 7.99 3.40 -2.87
C PRO A 49 8.55 3.34 -1.45
N LYS A 50 8.13 2.36 -0.65
CA LYS A 50 8.60 2.19 0.74
C LYS A 50 10.00 1.59 0.77
N ILE A 51 10.29 0.62 -0.10
CA ILE A 51 11.64 0.06 -0.26
C ILE A 51 12.62 1.15 -0.72
N HIS A 52 12.25 1.98 -1.70
CA HIS A 52 13.10 3.09 -2.13
C HIS A 52 13.41 4.07 -0.99
N ARG A 53 12.42 4.40 -0.14
CA ARG A 53 12.66 5.24 1.05
C ARG A 53 13.60 4.54 2.04
N ALA A 54 13.41 3.26 2.29
CA ALA A 54 14.27 2.48 3.19
C ALA A 54 15.73 2.42 2.70
N LEU A 55 15.94 2.18 1.40
CA LEU A 55 17.27 2.25 0.78
C LEU A 55 17.91 3.62 0.97
N ARG A 56 17.15 4.70 0.78
CA ARG A 56 17.65 6.06 0.97
C ARG A 56 18.02 6.36 2.43
N LEU A 57 17.28 5.79 3.39
CA LEU A 57 17.59 5.89 4.83
C LEU A 57 18.87 5.13 5.18
N GLU A 58 19.19 4.05 4.47
CA GLU A 58 20.46 3.32 4.59
C GLU A 58 21.59 3.94 3.74
N GLY A 59 21.39 5.15 3.19
CA GLY A 59 22.41 5.88 2.40
C GLY A 59 22.50 5.45 0.93
N ILE A 60 21.73 4.45 0.49
CA ILE A 60 21.75 3.95 -0.88
C ILE A 60 20.90 4.88 -1.79
N ARG A 61 21.58 5.73 -2.57
CA ARG A 61 20.93 6.65 -3.52
C ARG A 61 20.64 5.95 -4.85
N VAL A 62 19.40 5.55 -5.06
CA VAL A 62 18.95 4.90 -6.31
C VAL A 62 17.61 5.48 -6.77
N GLY A 63 17.39 5.53 -8.09
CA GLY A 63 16.13 6.04 -8.62
C GLY A 63 14.93 5.12 -8.32
N ALA A 64 13.80 5.69 -7.93
CA ALA A 64 12.58 4.95 -7.62
C ALA A 64 12.11 4.01 -8.75
N LYS A 65 12.22 4.44 -10.01
CA LYS A 65 11.89 3.61 -11.19
C LYS A 65 12.81 2.39 -11.31
N ARG A 66 14.10 2.51 -10.94
CA ARG A 66 15.05 1.39 -10.94
C ARG A 66 14.64 0.35 -9.90
N VAL A 67 14.30 0.78 -8.69
CA VAL A 67 13.81 -0.09 -7.62
C VAL A 67 12.52 -0.81 -8.04
N ALA A 68 11.55 -0.06 -8.57
CA ALA A 68 10.28 -0.63 -9.04
C ALA A 68 10.49 -1.68 -10.15
N ARG A 69 11.37 -1.39 -11.12
CA ARG A 69 11.72 -2.34 -12.19
C ARG A 69 12.36 -3.62 -11.64
N LEU A 70 13.34 -3.50 -10.75
CA LEU A 70 14.03 -4.66 -10.16
C LEU A 70 13.09 -5.51 -9.30
N MET A 71 12.23 -4.88 -8.49
CA MET A 71 11.22 -5.61 -7.72
C MET A 71 10.26 -6.38 -8.64
N ARG A 72 9.83 -5.77 -9.75
CA ARG A 72 8.95 -6.43 -10.74
C ARG A 72 9.65 -7.60 -11.41
N GLU A 73 10.88 -7.42 -11.89
CA GLU A 73 11.70 -8.48 -12.51
C GLU A 73 11.95 -9.64 -11.54
N ALA A 74 12.11 -9.35 -10.24
CA ALA A 74 12.31 -10.36 -9.20
C ALA A 74 11.02 -10.93 -8.60
N GLY A 75 9.83 -10.56 -9.10
CA GLY A 75 8.54 -11.05 -8.59
C GLY A 75 8.17 -10.58 -7.18
N LEU A 76 8.84 -9.56 -6.64
CA LEU A 76 8.61 -9.05 -5.29
C LEU A 76 7.35 -8.16 -5.26
N LYS A 77 6.24 -8.73 -4.81
CA LYS A 77 4.94 -8.04 -4.71
C LYS A 77 4.59 -7.80 -3.24
N ALA A 78 4.27 -6.55 -2.92
CA ALA A 78 3.86 -6.20 -1.57
C ALA A 78 2.56 -6.92 -1.17
N ARG A 79 2.55 -7.57 -0.01
CA ARG A 79 1.36 -8.06 0.65
C ARG A 79 0.61 -6.87 1.23
N VAL A 80 -0.63 -6.68 0.79
CA VAL A 80 -1.55 -5.71 1.38
C VAL A 80 -2.50 -6.50 2.26
N GLU A 81 -2.41 -6.31 3.58
CA GLU A 81 -3.17 -7.09 4.57
C GLU A 81 -4.67 -6.78 4.54
N ARG A 82 -5.04 -5.56 4.14
CA ARG A 82 -6.37 -5.17 3.66
C ARG A 82 -6.27 -3.73 3.21
N VAL A 83 -6.62 -3.42 1.96
CA VAL A 83 -7.18 -2.10 1.69
C VAL A 83 -8.49 -2.09 2.48
N TYR A 84 -8.73 -1.08 3.32
CA TYR A 84 -10.07 -0.83 3.84
C TYR A 84 -10.99 -0.69 2.62
N ARG A 85 -11.61 -1.80 2.20
CA ARG A 85 -12.53 -1.81 1.08
C ARG A 85 -13.75 -1.10 1.64
N ARG A 86 -13.90 0.19 1.29
CA ARG A 86 -15.12 0.95 1.60
C ARG A 86 -16.28 0.02 1.24
N MET A 87 -17.06 -0.37 2.23
CA MET A 87 -18.11 -1.34 2.05
C MET A 87 -19.22 -0.66 1.23
N ASN A 88 -19.05 -0.59 -0.09
CA ASN A 88 -20.04 -0.04 -1.01
C ASN A 88 -21.35 -0.85 -0.97
N LYS A 89 -21.33 -2.04 -0.35
CA LYS A 89 -22.44 -2.96 -0.30
C LYS A 89 -23.25 -2.94 1.00
N ARG A 90 -23.30 -1.84 1.75
CA ARG A 90 -24.15 -1.80 2.95
C ARG A 90 -24.78 -0.47 3.31
N ARG A 91 -24.78 0.56 2.45
CA ARG A 91 -25.60 1.75 2.76
C ARG A 91 -27.10 1.49 2.53
N ALA A 92 -27.43 0.65 1.53
CA ALA A 92 -28.79 0.20 1.28
C ALA A 92 -29.21 -0.93 2.24
N GLU A 93 -28.34 -1.91 2.48
CA GLU A 93 -28.63 -3.02 3.42
C GLU A 93 -28.65 -2.59 4.90
N LEU A 94 -27.93 -1.52 5.30
CA LEU A 94 -27.98 -0.96 6.67
C LEU A 94 -29.09 0.08 6.86
N LYS A 95 -29.85 0.45 5.82
CA LYS A 95 -31.11 1.19 5.98
C LYS A 95 -32.21 0.23 6.45
N VAL A 96 -32.00 -0.39 7.62
CA VAL A 96 -33.02 -1.25 8.25
C VAL A 96 -34.10 -0.40 8.92
N LEU A 97 -33.81 0.88 9.21
CA LEU A 97 -34.75 1.79 9.85
C LEU A 97 -34.76 3.15 9.14
N PRO A 98 -35.95 3.70 8.81
CA PRO A 98 -36.05 5.07 8.33
C PRO A 98 -35.50 6.05 9.38
N ASN A 99 -34.71 7.02 8.92
CA ASN A 99 -34.22 8.08 9.79
C ASN A 99 -35.30 9.16 9.91
N TYR A 100 -36.23 8.99 10.86
CA TYR A 100 -37.35 9.91 11.10
C TYR A 100 -36.92 11.34 11.44
N ARG A 101 -35.65 11.57 11.83
CA ARG A 101 -35.13 12.92 12.09
C ARG A 101 -34.99 13.76 10.82
N LEU A 102 -34.83 13.14 9.65
CA LEU A 102 -34.72 13.88 8.38
C LEU A 102 -36.00 14.64 8.03
N ASP A 103 -37.17 14.15 8.47
CA ASP A 103 -38.48 14.71 8.17
C ASP A 103 -39.03 15.58 9.31
N MET A 104 -38.31 15.69 10.44
CA MET A 104 -38.71 16.53 11.57
C MET A 104 -38.28 18.00 11.37
N PRO A 105 -39.10 18.96 11.83
CA PRO A 105 -38.69 20.37 11.83
C PRO A 105 -37.47 20.57 12.74
N LYS A 106 -36.66 21.58 12.43
CA LYS A 106 -35.54 22.00 13.29
C LYS A 106 -36.04 22.31 14.71
N PRO A 107 -35.26 21.97 15.76
CA PRO A 107 -35.65 22.27 17.13
C PRO A 107 -35.77 23.79 17.33
N SER A 108 -36.82 24.20 18.04
CA SER A 108 -37.08 25.61 18.40
C SER A 108 -36.32 26.05 19.66
N GLY A 109 -35.74 25.10 20.39
CA GLY A 109 -34.94 25.33 21.57
C GLY A 109 -34.14 24.08 21.98
N PRO A 110 -33.29 24.20 23.02
CA PRO A 110 -32.52 23.07 23.54
C PRO A 110 -33.44 21.96 24.05
N ASN A 111 -32.88 20.75 24.20
CA ASN A 111 -33.58 19.56 24.74
C ASN A 111 -34.74 19.01 23.90
N GLN A 112 -34.79 19.31 22.61
CA GLN A 112 -35.82 18.77 21.70
C GLN A 112 -35.28 17.68 20.78
N GLN A 113 -34.00 17.77 20.40
CA GLN A 113 -33.32 16.74 19.62
C GLN A 113 -31.93 16.50 20.21
N TRP A 114 -31.62 15.23 20.47
CA TRP A 114 -30.35 14.79 21.01
C TRP A 114 -29.66 13.84 20.04
N SER A 115 -28.36 14.04 19.86
CA SER A 115 -27.49 13.10 19.16
C SER A 115 -26.45 12.59 20.14
N SER A 116 -26.25 11.27 20.16
CA SER A 116 -25.20 10.66 20.96
C SER A 116 -24.26 9.83 20.10
N ASP A 117 -23.01 9.77 20.54
CA ASP A 117 -22.02 8.84 20.03
C ASP A 117 -21.30 8.18 21.20
N VAL A 118 -20.94 6.91 21.02
CA VAL A 118 -20.11 6.17 21.97
C VAL A 118 -18.82 5.79 21.26
N THR A 119 -17.73 6.36 21.74
CA THR A 119 -16.40 6.12 21.19
C THR A 119 -15.51 5.45 22.24
N TYR A 120 -14.60 4.59 21.77
CA TYR A 120 -13.61 3.94 22.60
C TYR A 120 -12.31 4.74 22.56
N ILE A 121 -11.92 5.29 23.70
CA ILE A 121 -10.67 6.05 23.82
C ILE A 121 -9.64 5.26 24.64
N ARG A 122 -8.39 5.34 24.21
CA ARG A 122 -7.28 4.74 24.95
C ARG A 122 -6.81 5.72 26.03
N PHE A 123 -6.82 5.27 27.27
CA PHE A 123 -6.32 6.01 28.42
C PHE A 123 -5.18 5.21 29.08
N GLY A 124 -3.94 5.55 28.69
CA GLY A 124 -2.75 4.80 29.09
C GLY A 124 -2.78 3.33 28.63
N CYS A 125 -2.73 2.41 29.59
CA CYS A 125 -2.77 0.96 29.38
C CYS A 125 -4.19 0.37 29.32
N ARG A 126 -5.22 1.19 29.52
CA ARG A 126 -6.62 0.75 29.48
C ARG A 126 -7.36 1.49 28.37
N HIS A 127 -8.54 0.99 28.07
CA HIS A 127 -9.46 1.69 27.21
C HIS A 127 -10.77 1.92 27.96
N VAL A 128 -11.36 3.07 27.70
CA VAL A 128 -12.59 3.49 28.35
C VAL A 128 -13.61 3.89 27.29
N PHE A 129 -14.88 3.76 27.63
CA PHE A 129 -15.98 4.22 26.79
C PHE A 129 -16.26 5.67 27.12
N LEU A 130 -16.27 6.52 26.10
CA LEU A 130 -16.72 7.89 26.18
C LEU A 130 -18.08 7.98 25.49
N ALA A 131 -19.10 8.33 26.25
CA ALA A 131 -20.42 8.69 25.72
C ALA A 131 -20.53 10.21 25.66
N VAL A 132 -20.83 10.75 24.48
CA VAL A 132 -21.08 12.17 24.30
C VAL A 132 -22.54 12.34 23.90
N MET A 133 -23.23 13.27 24.54
CA MET A 133 -24.57 13.70 24.14
C MET A 133 -24.53 15.18 23.78
N VAL A 134 -25.03 15.50 22.59
CA VAL A 134 -25.09 16.87 22.07
C VAL A 134 -26.54 17.22 21.80
N THR A 135 -26.95 18.39 22.29
CA THR A 135 -28.25 19.00 21.97
C THR A 135 -28.11 19.88 20.75
N GLU A 136 -29.00 19.75 19.78
CA GLU A 136 -28.97 20.60 18.60
C GLU A 136 -29.64 21.96 18.90
N ASN A 137 -28.90 23.05 18.71
CA ASN A 137 -29.40 24.42 18.80
C ASN A 137 -29.44 25.02 17.37
N ARG A 138 -30.55 25.70 17.08
CA ARG A 138 -30.92 26.49 15.88
C ARG A 138 -29.92 26.63 14.72
#